data_AF-A0A942FGD8-F1
#
_entry.id   AF-A0A942FGD8-F1
#
_cell.length_a   1.000
_cell.length_b   1.000
_cell.length_c   1.000
_cell.angle_alpha   90.00
_cell.angle_beta   90.00
_cell.angle_gamma   90.00
#
_symmetry.space_group_name_H-M   'P 1'
#
loop_
_entity.id
_entity.type
_entity.pdbx_description
1 polymer ?
#
loop_
_entity_poly.entity_id
_entity_poly.type
_entity_poly.pdbx_seq_one_letter_code
_entity_poly.pdbx_strand_id
1 'polypeptide(L)'
;MKIFFLIILFIFISTPGYAQVYKWVDDKGVVHFTDDVTKIPDKYRPKTDKIGMSEEKSETKTGTDPSPKRKEDAYKDQLGRGEEYWKNRVEEWKKKMRMAQEKMEGARITYNELTEKFNDSKSSAERNHLRRERDQVKQEMDQYKKQLEEAKTMLEKKIPEEADIYKAKQEWIKQ
;
A
#
# COMPACT_ATOMS: atom_id res chain seq x y z
N MET A 1 32.84 -22.90 41.11
CA MET A 1 32.35 -24.10 40.40
C MET A 1 30.85 -24.32 40.58
N LYS A 2 30.31 -24.43 41.82
CA LYS A 2 28.87 -24.71 42.07
C LYS A 2 27.88 -23.64 41.58
N ILE A 3 28.22 -22.35 41.71
CA ILE A 3 27.39 -21.23 41.20
C ILE A 3 27.33 -21.19 39.66
N PHE A 4 28.44 -21.51 38.98
CA PHE A 4 28.46 -21.61 37.52
C PHE A 4 27.55 -22.73 37.02
N PHE A 5 27.52 -23.86 37.74
CA PHE A 5 26.62 -24.99 37.46
C PHE A 5 25.14 -24.62 37.67
N LEU A 6 24.83 -23.84 38.71
CA LEU A 6 23.49 -23.32 38.98
C LEU A 6 22.99 -22.35 37.91
N ILE A 7 23.87 -21.48 37.38
CA ILE A 7 23.52 -20.54 36.30
C ILE A 7 23.25 -21.29 34.99
N ILE A 8 24.08 -22.28 34.66
CA ILE A 8 23.88 -23.12 33.46
C ILE A 8 22.56 -23.89 33.55
N LEU A 9 22.21 -24.42 34.73
CA LEU A 9 20.95 -25.13 34.94
C LEU A 9 19.72 -24.24 34.72
N PHE A 10 19.78 -22.96 35.10
CA PHE A 10 18.66 -22.02 34.93
C PHE A 10 18.37 -21.65 33.46
N ILE A 11 19.40 -21.66 32.60
CA ILE A 11 19.24 -21.31 31.17
C ILE A 11 18.45 -22.40 30.41
N PHE A 12 18.52 -23.66 30.86
CA PHE A 12 17.83 -24.79 30.23
C PHE A 12 16.34 -24.90 30.58
N ILE A 13 15.82 -24.11 31.52
CA ILE A 13 14.41 -24.16 31.96
C ILE A 13 13.52 -23.20 31.13
N SER A 14 14.08 -22.48 30.15
CA SER A 14 13.31 -21.57 29.31
C SER A 14 12.37 -22.34 28.38
N THR A 15 11.09 -22.41 28.73
CA THR A 15 10.04 -22.93 27.84
C THR A 15 9.72 -21.90 26.76
N PRO A 16 9.61 -22.29 25.47
CA PRO A 16 9.12 -21.39 24.44
C PRO A 16 7.68 -20.95 24.76
N GLY A 17 7.48 -19.64 24.91
CA GLY A 17 6.14 -19.05 25.03
C GLY A 17 5.47 -19.02 23.66
N TYR A 18 4.47 -19.88 23.46
CA TYR A 18 3.66 -19.87 22.24
C TYR A 18 2.56 -18.80 22.38
N ALA A 19 2.79 -17.62 21.81
CA ALA A 19 1.73 -16.63 21.60
C ALA A 19 1.09 -16.88 20.24
N GLN A 20 -0.20 -17.24 20.22
CA GLN A 20 -0.96 -17.33 18.97
C GLN A 20 -1.55 -15.96 18.67
N VAL A 21 -1.21 -15.41 17.50
CA VAL A 21 -1.81 -14.18 17.00
C VAL A 21 -2.67 -14.55 15.79
N TYR A 22 -3.95 -14.24 15.87
CA TYR A 22 -4.91 -14.47 14.82
C TYR A 22 -5.06 -13.21 13.97
N LYS A 23 -5.01 -13.39 12.64
CA LYS A 23 -5.25 -12.35 11.65
C LYS A 23 -6.56 -12.66 10.92
N TRP A 24 -7.46 -11.69 10.86
CA TRP A 24 -8.69 -11.80 10.07
C TRP A 24 -9.01 -10.48 9.35
N VAL A 25 -9.82 -10.56 8.29
CA VAL A 25 -10.24 -9.40 7.48
C VAL A 25 -11.75 -9.30 7.56
N ASP A 26 -12.26 -8.12 7.91
CA ASP A 26 -13.70 -7.89 8.01
C ASP A 26 -14.37 -7.65 6.65
N ASP A 27 -15.70 -7.53 6.65
CA ASP A 27 -16.50 -7.26 5.44
C ASP A 27 -16.19 -5.91 4.78
N LYS A 28 -15.46 -5.02 5.47
CA LYS A 28 -15.03 -3.71 4.97
C LYS A 28 -13.57 -3.73 4.49
N GLY A 29 -12.91 -4.88 4.50
CA GLY A 29 -11.52 -5.03 4.07
C GLY A 29 -10.49 -4.57 5.10
N VAL A 30 -10.89 -4.30 6.35
CA VAL A 30 -9.96 -3.89 7.42
C VAL A 30 -9.31 -5.13 8.03
N VAL A 31 -7.98 -5.09 8.16
CA VAL A 31 -7.19 -6.18 8.75
C VAL A 31 -7.14 -6.00 10.26
N HIS A 32 -7.57 -7.03 11.00
CA HIS A 32 -7.56 -7.08 12.45
C HIS A 32 -6.59 -8.15 12.95
N PHE A 33 -5.94 -7.87 14.09
CA PHE A 33 -5.06 -8.78 14.79
C PHE A 33 -5.58 -8.98 16.22
N THR A 34 -5.68 -10.22 16.67
CA THR A 34 -6.10 -10.55 18.03
C THR A 34 -5.31 -11.72 18.59
N ASP A 35 -5.01 -11.65 19.88
CA ASP A 35 -4.40 -12.71 20.68
C ASP A 35 -5.42 -13.75 21.15
N ASP A 36 -6.70 -13.40 21.09
CA ASP A 36 -7.81 -14.21 21.57
C ASP A 36 -8.77 -14.54 20.42
N VAL A 37 -8.99 -15.85 20.19
CA VAL A 37 -9.91 -16.38 19.18
C VAL A 37 -11.36 -15.99 19.45
N THR A 38 -11.73 -15.73 20.71
CA THR A 38 -13.10 -15.36 21.08
C THR A 38 -13.47 -13.97 20.58
N LYS A 39 -12.48 -13.08 20.40
CA LYS A 39 -12.66 -11.73 19.85
C LYS A 39 -12.89 -11.74 18.33
N ILE A 40 -12.67 -12.86 17.66
CA ILE A 40 -12.97 -13.03 16.24
C ILE A 40 -14.47 -13.33 16.12
N PRO A 41 -15.26 -12.56 15.37
CA PRO A 41 -16.66 -12.89 15.10
C PRO A 41 -16.77 -14.28 14.46
N ASP A 42 -17.81 -15.06 14.82
CA ASP A 42 -17.98 -16.46 14.38
C ASP A 42 -17.86 -16.66 12.87
N LYS A 43 -18.25 -15.65 12.09
CA LYS A 43 -18.14 -15.61 10.62
C LYS A 43 -16.70 -15.77 10.11
N TYR A 44 -15.70 -15.36 10.89
CA TYR A 44 -14.28 -15.35 10.52
C TYR A 44 -13.43 -16.32 11.35
N ARG A 45 -14.05 -17.08 12.27
CA ARG A 45 -13.31 -18.08 13.05
C ARG A 45 -12.91 -19.25 12.13
N PRO A 46 -11.65 -19.73 12.20
CA PRO A 46 -11.25 -20.92 11.46
C PRO A 46 -12.08 -22.10 11.96
N LYS A 47 -12.85 -22.74 11.06
CA LYS A 47 -13.59 -23.97 11.37
C LYS A 47 -12.58 -25.09 11.57
N THR A 48 -12.19 -25.34 12.82
CA THR A 48 -11.36 -26.48 13.19
C THR A 48 -12.21 -27.74 13.22
N ASP A 49 -12.44 -28.34 12.05
CA ASP A 49 -12.69 -29.78 12.01
C ASP A 49 -11.35 -30.50 12.23
N LYS A 50 -11.42 -31.52 13.07
CA LYS A 50 -10.32 -32.23 13.72
C LYS A 50 -9.20 -32.64 12.75
N ILE A 51 -7.99 -32.48 13.25
CA ILE A 51 -6.72 -33.03 12.76
C ILE A 51 -6.90 -34.46 12.24
N GLY A 52 -6.62 -34.65 10.95
CA GLY A 52 -6.35 -35.93 10.31
C GLY A 52 -5.20 -35.72 9.35
N MET A 53 -4.03 -36.23 9.72
CA MET A 53 -2.81 -36.32 8.93
C MET A 53 -3.12 -36.74 7.47
N SER A 54 -2.57 -36.03 6.49
CA SER A 54 -2.20 -36.69 5.24
C SER A 54 -1.00 -36.00 4.62
N GLU A 55 0.07 -36.77 4.57
CA GLU A 55 1.28 -36.57 3.79
C GLU A 55 0.96 -36.39 2.29
N GLU A 56 1.97 -35.88 1.60
CA GLU A 56 2.19 -35.85 0.16
C GLU A 56 1.33 -36.83 -0.67
N LYS A 57 0.72 -36.29 -1.73
CA LYS A 57 0.69 -37.05 -2.98
C LYS A 57 0.79 -36.13 -4.19
N SER A 58 1.83 -36.42 -4.95
CA SER A 58 2.14 -35.94 -6.28
C SER A 58 1.06 -36.30 -7.31
N GLU A 59 1.01 -35.45 -8.33
CA GLU A 59 0.74 -35.75 -9.74
C GLU A 59 -0.68 -36.10 -10.24
N THR A 60 -1.24 -35.10 -10.94
CA THR A 60 -1.54 -35.08 -12.39
C THR A 60 -2.63 -35.99 -12.98
N LYS A 61 -3.44 -35.33 -13.82
CA LYS A 61 -4.22 -35.78 -15.01
C LYS A 61 -5.73 -35.90 -14.78
N THR A 62 -6.65 -35.39 -15.60
CA THR A 62 -6.67 -34.52 -16.80
C THR A 62 -8.13 -34.13 -17.00
N GLY A 63 -8.40 -32.91 -17.46
CA GLY A 63 -9.49 -32.60 -18.39
C GLY A 63 -10.93 -32.64 -17.85
N THR A 64 -11.53 -31.46 -17.70
CA THR A 64 -12.63 -30.99 -18.55
C THR A 64 -12.87 -29.52 -18.21
N ASP A 65 -12.61 -28.65 -19.17
CA ASP A 65 -13.03 -27.25 -19.16
C ASP A 65 -14.56 -27.20 -19.05
N PRO A 66 -15.10 -26.44 -18.09
CA PRO A 66 -15.93 -25.35 -18.54
C PRO A 66 -15.65 -24.05 -17.77
N SER A 67 -15.26 -23.04 -18.53
CA SER A 67 -15.46 -21.61 -18.28
C SER A 67 -14.51 -20.96 -17.25
N PRO A 68 -13.62 -20.03 -17.68
CA PRO A 68 -12.70 -19.33 -16.78
C PRO A 68 -13.39 -18.31 -15.83
N LYS A 69 -14.67 -17.99 -16.07
CA LYS A 69 -15.34 -16.84 -15.42
C LYS A 69 -15.67 -17.00 -13.92
N ARG A 70 -15.48 -18.17 -13.31
CA ARG A 70 -15.89 -18.41 -11.90
C ARG A 70 -14.75 -18.54 -10.89
N LYS A 71 -13.49 -18.52 -11.35
CA LYS A 71 -12.30 -18.51 -10.45
C LYS A 71 -11.61 -17.15 -10.38
N GLU A 72 -12.05 -16.18 -11.18
CA GLU A 72 -11.49 -14.82 -11.20
C GLU A 72 -11.82 -14.06 -9.91
N ASP A 73 -13.03 -14.23 -9.37
CA ASP A 73 -13.51 -13.50 -8.18
C ASP A 73 -12.88 -13.97 -6.85
N ALA A 74 -12.27 -15.16 -6.85
CA ALA A 74 -11.66 -15.76 -5.65
C ALA A 74 -10.12 -15.69 -5.65
N TYR A 75 -9.50 -15.21 -6.74
CA TYR A 75 -8.06 -15.06 -6.77
C TYR A 75 -7.67 -13.87 -5.88
N LYS A 76 -6.92 -14.18 -4.82
CA LYS A 76 -6.35 -13.22 -3.89
C LYS A 76 -4.84 -13.39 -3.93
N ASP A 77 -4.11 -12.30 -3.74
CA ASP A 77 -2.65 -12.34 -3.64
C ASP A 77 -2.19 -13.17 -2.43
N GLN A 78 -0.87 -13.39 -2.28
CA GLN A 78 -0.33 -14.17 -1.16
C GLN A 78 -0.68 -13.61 0.24
N LEU A 79 -1.15 -12.36 0.32
CA LEU A 79 -1.60 -11.71 1.55
C LEU A 79 -3.12 -11.72 1.74
N GLY A 80 -3.87 -12.33 0.81
CA GLY A 80 -5.33 -12.37 0.82
C GLY A 80 -6.00 -11.10 0.30
N ARG A 81 -5.26 -10.20 -0.36
CA ARG A 81 -5.77 -8.96 -0.95
C ARG A 81 -6.27 -9.26 -2.37
N GLY A 82 -7.49 -8.82 -2.65
CA GLY A 82 -8.11 -8.99 -3.96
C GLY A 82 -7.82 -7.83 -4.92
N GLU A 83 -8.45 -7.91 -6.07
CA GLU A 83 -8.40 -6.90 -7.14
C GLU A 83 -8.72 -5.47 -6.65
N GLU A 84 -9.74 -5.32 -5.80
CA GLU A 84 -10.18 -4.03 -5.28
C GLU A 84 -9.07 -3.29 -4.52
N TYR A 85 -8.25 -4.00 -3.75
CA TYR A 85 -7.13 -3.38 -3.04
C TYR A 85 -6.12 -2.77 -4.02
N TRP A 86 -5.74 -3.53 -5.05
CA TRP A 86 -4.78 -3.08 -6.04
C TRP A 86 -5.34 -1.97 -6.92
N LYS A 87 -6.61 -2.06 -7.31
CA LYS A 87 -7.32 -1.00 -8.03
C LYS A 87 -7.42 0.28 -7.21
N ASN A 88 -7.88 0.20 -5.96
CA ASN A 88 -7.96 1.35 -5.06
C ASN A 88 -6.58 2.00 -4.88
N ARG A 89 -5.53 1.18 -4.76
CA ARG A 89 -4.16 1.68 -4.63
C ARG A 89 -3.73 2.47 -5.87
N VAL A 90 -3.98 1.94 -7.06
CA VAL A 90 -3.69 2.63 -8.33
C VAL A 90 -4.54 3.90 -8.47
N GLU A 91 -5.83 3.84 -8.18
CA GLU A 91 -6.73 4.98 -8.23
C GLU A 91 -6.33 6.10 -7.26
N GLU A 92 -5.91 5.77 -6.04
CA GLU A 92 -5.40 6.74 -5.08
C GLU A 92 -4.18 7.49 -5.62
N TRP A 93 -3.21 6.76 -6.18
CA TRP A 93 -2.01 7.36 -6.74
C TRP A 93 -2.28 8.13 -8.04
N LYS A 94 -3.20 7.65 -8.89
CA LYS A 94 -3.71 8.40 -10.04
C LYS A 94 -4.40 9.70 -9.60
N LYS A 95 -5.21 9.66 -8.55
CA LYS A 95 -5.85 10.85 -7.98
C LYS A 95 -4.82 11.83 -7.44
N LYS A 96 -3.79 11.35 -6.72
CA LYS A 96 -2.67 12.19 -6.25
C LYS A 96 -1.92 12.83 -7.41
N MET A 97 -1.64 12.07 -8.47
CA MET A 97 -1.02 12.58 -9.69
C MET A 97 -1.87 13.69 -10.32
N ARG A 98 -3.18 13.45 -10.53
CA ARG A 98 -4.09 14.46 -11.08
C ARG A 98 -4.16 15.71 -10.22
N MET A 99 -4.32 15.57 -8.90
CA MET A 99 -4.35 16.72 -7.99
C MET A 99 -3.04 17.50 -8.01
N ALA A 100 -1.89 16.82 -8.07
CA ALA A 100 -0.59 17.48 -8.17
C ALA A 100 -0.45 18.22 -9.52
N GLN A 101 -0.97 17.65 -10.62
CA GLN A 101 -1.00 18.29 -11.93
C GLN A 101 -1.92 19.53 -11.94
N GLU A 102 -3.11 19.44 -11.36
CA GLU A 102 -4.03 20.58 -11.24
C GLU A 102 -3.43 21.71 -10.40
N LYS A 103 -2.79 21.38 -9.27
CA LYS A 103 -2.08 22.36 -8.44
C LYS A 103 -0.89 22.98 -9.17
N MET A 104 -0.16 22.19 -9.95
CA MET A 104 0.96 22.66 -10.77
C MET A 104 0.48 23.68 -11.82
N GLU A 105 -0.61 23.40 -12.52
CA GLU A 105 -1.18 24.34 -13.50
C GLU A 105 -1.73 25.60 -12.81
N GLY A 106 -2.43 25.45 -11.68
CA GLY A 106 -2.88 26.61 -10.89
C GLY A 106 -1.70 27.49 -10.41
N ALA A 107 -0.62 26.86 -9.93
CA ALA A 107 0.61 27.56 -9.57
C ALA A 107 1.27 28.23 -10.79
N ARG A 108 1.21 27.60 -11.97
CA ARG A 108 1.73 28.20 -13.21
C ARG A 108 0.93 29.44 -13.64
N ILE A 109 -0.40 29.40 -13.51
CA ILE A 109 -1.28 30.53 -13.81
C ILE A 109 -0.98 31.69 -12.86
N THR A 110 -0.98 31.43 -11.55
CA THR A 110 -0.67 32.46 -10.54
C THR A 110 0.73 33.04 -10.72
N TYR A 111 1.74 32.23 -11.06
CA TYR A 111 3.08 32.71 -11.41
C TYR A 111 3.07 33.69 -12.60
N ASN A 112 2.31 33.36 -13.65
CA ASN A 112 2.18 34.22 -14.83
C ASN A 112 1.47 35.54 -14.49
N GLU A 113 0.38 35.50 -13.73
CA GLU A 113 -0.33 36.69 -13.26
C GLU A 113 0.58 37.60 -12.40
N LEU A 114 1.34 37.02 -11.48
CA LEU A 114 2.32 37.76 -10.68
C LEU A 114 3.42 38.37 -11.53
N THR A 115 3.81 37.69 -12.61
CA THR A 115 4.81 38.18 -13.56
C THR A 115 4.26 39.37 -14.37
N GLU A 116 3.01 39.31 -14.80
CA GLU A 116 2.34 40.43 -15.46
C GLU A 116 2.24 41.65 -14.53
N LYS A 117 1.73 41.46 -13.31
CA LYS A 117 1.68 42.52 -12.27
C LYS A 117 3.06 43.11 -11.98
N PHE A 118 4.10 42.28 -11.97
CA PHE A 118 5.48 42.73 -11.74
C PHE A 118 5.98 43.63 -12.87
N ASN A 119 5.63 43.30 -14.12
CA ASN A 119 6.01 44.08 -15.29
C ASN A 119 5.25 45.42 -15.36
N ASP A 120 3.99 45.44 -14.94
CA ASP A 120 3.16 46.64 -14.96
C ASP A 120 3.43 47.59 -13.77
N SER A 121 3.94 47.07 -12.66
CA SER A 121 4.19 47.88 -11.46
C SER A 121 5.36 48.85 -11.66
N LYS A 122 5.08 50.13 -11.42
CA LYS A 122 6.07 51.22 -11.42
C LYS A 122 6.71 51.42 -10.03
N SER A 123 6.19 50.76 -8.99
CA SER A 123 6.66 50.92 -7.61
C SER A 123 7.76 49.92 -7.27
N SER A 124 8.87 50.40 -6.69
CA SER A 124 9.97 49.53 -6.25
C SER A 124 9.55 48.60 -5.09
N ALA A 125 8.75 49.10 -4.15
CA ALA A 125 8.28 48.32 -3.02
C ALA A 125 7.32 47.18 -3.45
N GLU A 126 6.43 47.48 -4.38
CA GLU A 126 5.46 46.50 -4.91
C GLU A 126 6.16 45.45 -5.77
N ARG A 127 7.13 45.84 -6.63
CA ARG A 127 7.96 44.88 -7.37
C ARG A 127 8.74 43.93 -6.44
N ASN A 128 9.27 44.44 -5.32
CA ASN A 128 9.94 43.58 -4.35
C ASN A 128 8.99 42.59 -3.67
N HIS A 129 7.73 42.98 -3.43
CA HIS A 129 6.70 42.07 -2.91
C HIS A 129 6.36 40.98 -3.94
N LEU A 130 6.01 41.38 -5.16
CA LEU A 130 5.66 40.48 -6.26
C LEU A 130 6.79 39.50 -6.60
N ARG A 131 8.05 39.94 -6.51
CA ARG A 131 9.21 39.06 -6.64
C ARG A 131 9.20 37.94 -5.60
N ARG A 132 8.95 38.25 -4.32
CA ARG A 132 8.91 37.25 -3.25
C ARG A 132 7.76 36.27 -3.44
N GLU A 133 6.57 36.76 -3.78
CA GLU A 133 5.42 35.89 -4.06
C GLU A 133 5.69 34.97 -5.24
N ARG A 134 6.25 35.50 -6.33
CA ARG A 134 6.62 34.69 -7.50
C ARG A 134 7.67 33.64 -7.14
N ASP A 135 8.66 33.98 -6.33
CA ASP A 135 9.68 33.05 -5.88
C ASP A 135 9.07 31.96 -4.97
N GLN A 136 8.06 32.29 -4.14
CA GLN A 136 7.29 31.32 -3.35
C GLN A 136 6.48 30.38 -4.24
N VAL A 137 5.72 30.91 -5.20
CA VAL A 137 4.93 30.09 -6.15
C VAL A 137 5.84 29.16 -6.94
N LYS A 138 7.04 29.62 -7.32
CA LYS A 138 8.05 28.78 -7.97
C LYS A 138 8.49 27.61 -7.08
N GLN A 139 8.71 27.84 -5.78
CA GLN A 139 9.02 26.78 -4.83
C GLN A 139 7.87 25.77 -4.70
N GLU A 140 6.63 26.24 -4.67
CA GLU A 140 5.44 25.37 -4.66
C GLU A 140 5.35 24.51 -5.93
N MET A 141 5.62 25.09 -7.11
CA MET A 141 5.72 24.35 -8.37
C MET A 141 6.79 23.25 -8.31
N ASP A 142 7.97 23.53 -7.75
CA ASP A 142 9.02 22.53 -7.59
C ASP A 142 8.59 21.40 -6.62
N GLN A 143 7.80 21.71 -5.59
CA GLN A 143 7.22 20.70 -4.70
C GLN A 143 6.17 19.84 -5.41
N TYR A 144 5.25 20.43 -6.17
CA TYR A 144 4.26 19.68 -6.95
C TYR A 144 4.91 18.81 -8.02
N LYS A 145 5.99 19.29 -8.65
CA LYS A 145 6.80 18.49 -9.57
C LYS A 145 7.38 17.25 -8.88
N LYS A 146 7.93 17.38 -7.67
CA LYS A 146 8.42 16.22 -6.90
C LYS A 146 7.29 15.24 -6.59
N GLN A 147 6.11 15.73 -6.20
CA GLN A 147 4.95 14.89 -5.94
C GLN A 147 4.46 14.15 -7.20
N LEU A 148 4.52 14.79 -8.37
CA LEU A 148 4.22 14.17 -9.65
C LEU A 148 5.19 13.04 -9.98
N GLU A 149 6.49 13.29 -9.85
CA GLU A 149 7.51 12.26 -10.11
C GLU A 149 7.42 11.10 -9.12
N GLU A 150 7.12 11.37 -7.84
CA GLU A 150 6.87 10.34 -6.84
C GLU A 150 5.63 9.52 -7.21
N ALA A 151 4.50 10.15 -7.51
CA ALA A 151 3.27 9.46 -7.89
C ALA A 151 3.47 8.62 -9.16
N LYS A 152 4.21 9.15 -10.15
CA LYS A 152 4.58 8.42 -11.36
C LYS A 152 5.46 7.22 -11.05
N THR A 153 6.49 7.39 -10.23
CA THR A 153 7.38 6.30 -9.80
C THR A 153 6.62 5.20 -9.06
N MET A 154 5.67 5.58 -8.20
CA MET A 154 4.82 4.63 -7.50
C MET A 154 3.94 3.82 -8.47
N LEU A 155 3.31 4.49 -9.43
CA LEU A 155 2.42 3.86 -10.41
C LEU A 155 3.17 2.96 -11.40
N GLU A 156 4.33 3.41 -11.91
CA GLU A 156 5.05 2.72 -12.99
C GLU A 156 6.00 1.64 -12.48
N LYS A 157 6.55 1.79 -11.27
CA LYS A 157 7.59 0.88 -10.74
C LYS A 157 7.13 0.15 -9.49
N LYS A 158 6.81 0.88 -8.42
CA LYS A 158 6.62 0.24 -7.10
C LYS A 158 5.37 -0.64 -7.03
N ILE A 159 4.23 -0.18 -7.54
CA ILE A 159 2.99 -0.97 -7.50
C ILE A 159 3.12 -2.26 -8.35
N PRO A 160 3.66 -2.21 -9.59
CA PRO A 160 3.95 -3.42 -10.36
C PRO A 160 4.94 -4.38 -9.69
N GLU A 161 6.03 -3.86 -9.10
CA GLU A 161 7.02 -4.65 -8.34
C GLU A 161 6.40 -5.33 -7.12
N GLU A 162 5.63 -4.59 -6.32
CA GLU A 162 4.91 -5.16 -5.17
C GLU A 162 3.92 -6.24 -5.62
N ALA A 163 3.20 -6.01 -6.71
CA ALA A 163 2.30 -7.04 -7.23
C ALA A 163 3.02 -8.29 -7.71
N ASP A 164 4.20 -8.16 -8.32
CA ASP A 164 4.99 -9.33 -8.70
C ASP A 164 5.46 -10.11 -7.46
N ILE A 165 5.98 -9.41 -6.45
CA ILE A 165 6.42 -9.98 -5.17
C ILE A 165 5.28 -10.78 -4.51
N TYR A 166 4.07 -10.22 -4.51
CA TYR A 166 2.91 -10.86 -3.88
C TYR A 166 2.11 -11.77 -4.81
N LYS A 167 2.61 -12.01 -6.04
CA LYS A 167 1.94 -12.78 -7.10
C LYS A 167 0.51 -12.28 -7.38
N ALA A 168 0.27 -10.98 -7.30
CA ALA A 168 -0.98 -10.38 -7.72
C ALA A 168 -1.07 -10.33 -9.26
N LYS A 169 -2.30 -10.33 -9.81
CA LYS A 169 -2.47 -10.21 -11.27
C LYS A 169 -2.04 -8.82 -11.71
N GLN A 170 -1.11 -8.75 -12.66
CA GLN A 170 -0.64 -7.50 -13.26
C GLN A 170 -1.77 -6.73 -13.97
N GLU A 171 -2.83 -7.42 -14.40
CA GLU A 171 -4.04 -6.85 -14.99
C GLU A 171 -4.80 -5.93 -14.03
N TRP A 172 -4.67 -6.12 -12.72
CA TRP A 172 -5.32 -5.27 -11.72
C TRP A 172 -4.67 -3.89 -11.60
N ILE A 173 -3.43 -3.75 -12.08
CA ILE A 173 -2.63 -2.53 -11.95
C ILE A 173 -2.48 -1.80 -13.28
N LYS A 174 -2.48 -2.55 -14.39
CA LYS A 174 -2.49 -2.00 -15.74
C LYS A 174 -3.90 -1.54 -16.13
N GLN A 175 -4.30 -0.37 -15.61
CA GLN A 175 -5.51 0.35 -15.99
C GLN A 175 -5.19 1.73 -16.56
#